data_AF-A0A947HIC9-F1
#
_entry.id   AF-A0A947HIC9-F1
#
_cell.length_a   1.000
_cell.length_b   1.000
_cell.length_c   1.000
_cell.angle_alpha   90.00
_cell.angle_beta   90.00
_cell.angle_gamma   90.00
#
_symmetry.space_group_name_H-M   'P 1'
#
loop_
_entity.id
_entity.type
_entity.pdbx_description
1 polymer ?
#
loop_
_entity_poly.entity_id
_entity_poly.type
_entity_poly.pdbx_seq_one_letter_code
_entity_poly.pdbx_strand_id
1 'polypeptide(L)'
;MKTMKTMAARFGVVSLALGMALASGCSDDKSSPTGTTDGTDGTDGTDGTTPAFTGGNFQLTTQAVEDKCLDGSLSIVFMPEGTDKPYKLANTTELPASDVLPSEYEISLQAPFTKLPVKVEADGSNMKIADAIQTDILVDKEQWADCKANMEIDASITIADDDNVDVNATITVTGWNGATCPAEATSGCTVKLTMTGDRVE
;
A
#
# COMPACT_ATOMS: atom_id res chain seq x y z
N MET A 1 -2.96 -15.26 -39.34
CA MET A 1 -3.71 -15.43 -38.08
C MET A 1 -2.90 -16.36 -37.19
N LYS A 2 -2.21 -15.80 -36.20
CA LYS A 2 -1.29 -16.53 -35.31
C LYS A 2 -2.07 -16.78 -34.03
N THR A 3 -2.34 -18.05 -33.72
CA THR A 3 -3.17 -18.47 -32.60
C THR A 3 -2.52 -18.01 -31.28
N MET A 4 -3.12 -17.02 -30.61
CA MET A 4 -2.73 -16.64 -29.26
C MET A 4 -3.07 -17.80 -28.33
N LYS A 5 -2.04 -18.46 -27.82
CA LYS A 5 -2.13 -19.56 -26.87
C LYS A 5 -2.17 -18.94 -25.48
N THR A 6 -3.36 -18.93 -24.86
CA THR A 6 -3.55 -18.48 -23.48
C THR A 6 -2.66 -19.31 -22.56
N MET A 7 -1.53 -18.74 -22.14
CA MET A 7 -0.68 -19.34 -21.11
C MET A 7 -1.24 -18.89 -19.76
N ALA A 8 -1.92 -19.80 -19.06
CA ALA A 8 -2.21 -19.63 -17.65
C ALA A 8 -0.87 -19.75 -16.90
N ALA A 9 -0.28 -18.61 -16.56
CA ALA A 9 0.88 -18.53 -15.69
C ALA A 9 0.49 -19.14 -14.33
N ARG A 10 1.06 -20.31 -14.01
CA ARG A 10 0.88 -20.96 -12.71
C ARG A 10 1.84 -20.30 -11.74
N PHE A 11 1.39 -19.25 -11.05
CA PHE A 11 2.12 -18.70 -9.91
C PHE A 11 2.17 -19.76 -8.81
N GLY A 12 3.35 -20.35 -8.61
CA GLY A 12 3.62 -21.24 -7.49
C GLY A 12 3.50 -20.45 -6.19
N VAL A 13 2.56 -20.85 -5.34
CA VAL A 13 2.32 -20.24 -4.04
C VAL A 13 3.52 -20.53 -3.13
N VAL A 14 4.46 -19.60 -3.04
CA VAL A 14 5.47 -19.57 -1.98
C VAL A 14 4.87 -18.80 -0.82
N SER A 15 4.26 -19.51 0.14
CA SER A 15 3.89 -18.94 1.43
C SER A 15 5.16 -18.69 2.25
N LEU A 16 5.48 -17.41 2.47
CA LEU A 16 6.50 -16.99 3.42
C LEU A 16 5.79 -16.29 4.58
N ALA A 17 5.62 -17.00 5.69
CA ALA A 17 5.16 -16.42 6.94
C ALA A 17 6.30 -15.62 7.57
N LEU A 18 6.07 -14.34 7.87
CA LEU A 18 6.98 -13.53 8.67
C LEU A 18 6.19 -12.83 9.75
N GLY A 19 6.24 -13.39 10.96
CA GLY A 19 5.73 -12.75 12.16
C GLY A 19 6.70 -11.66 12.62
N MET A 20 6.19 -10.45 12.81
CA MET A 20 6.85 -9.40 13.57
C MET A 20 5.90 -8.93 14.65
N ALA A 21 6.32 -9.16 15.90
CA ALA A 21 5.70 -8.63 17.10
C ALA A 21 6.33 -7.27 17.39
N LEU A 22 5.51 -6.21 17.46
CA LEU A 22 5.91 -4.94 18.04
C LEU A 22 5.11 -4.71 19.32
N ALA A 23 5.87 -4.50 20.40
CA ALA A 23 5.39 -4.42 21.76
C ALA A 23 4.65 -3.11 22.03
N SER A 24 3.45 -3.23 22.59
CA SER A 24 2.67 -2.16 23.18
C SER A 24 3.38 -1.56 24.40
N GLY A 25 3.64 -0.26 24.39
CA GLY A 25 4.18 0.49 25.52
C GLY A 25 3.50 1.85 25.68
N CYS A 26 2.22 1.85 26.05
CA CYS A 26 1.56 3.06 26.57
C CYS A 26 1.82 3.15 28.07
N SER A 27 2.62 4.13 28.48
CA SER A 27 2.74 4.51 29.89
C SER A 27 1.62 5.49 30.23
N ASP A 28 0.74 5.05 31.12
CA ASP A 28 -0.16 5.91 31.88
C ASP A 28 0.63 6.96 32.66
N ASP A 29 0.27 8.25 32.55
CA ASP A 29 0.41 9.11 33.72
C ASP A 29 -0.76 10.08 33.86
N LYS A 30 -1.35 10.01 35.06
CA LYS A 30 -2.54 10.71 35.51
C LYS A 30 -2.13 12.12 35.93
N SER A 31 -2.90 13.12 35.50
CA SER A 31 -3.03 14.34 36.29
C SER A 31 -4.37 15.02 36.04
N SER A 32 -5.24 14.93 37.04
CA SER A 32 -6.36 15.87 37.26
C SER A 32 -5.84 16.97 38.19
N PRO A 33 -6.32 18.23 38.06
CA PRO A 33 -7.32 18.65 39.03
C PRO A 33 -8.43 19.56 38.48
N THR A 34 -9.54 19.54 39.22
CA THR A 34 -10.80 20.30 39.09
C THR A 34 -10.63 21.82 39.23
N GLY A 35 -11.31 22.59 38.37
CA GLY A 35 -11.51 24.03 38.54
C GLY A 35 -12.73 24.54 37.76
N THR A 36 -13.83 24.80 38.46
CA THR A 36 -15.06 25.44 37.98
C THR A 36 -14.88 26.95 37.76
N THR A 37 -15.39 27.50 36.66
CA THR A 37 -16.16 28.76 36.65
C THR A 37 -17.07 28.82 35.43
N ASP A 38 -18.31 29.19 35.71
CA ASP A 38 -19.47 29.40 34.84
C ASP A 38 -19.35 30.72 34.06
N GLY A 39 -19.80 30.74 32.80
CA GLY A 39 -19.95 31.98 32.05
C GLY A 39 -19.91 31.84 30.53
N THR A 40 -21.08 32.00 29.92
CA THR A 40 -21.37 32.45 28.54
C THR A 40 -21.63 31.36 27.50
N ASP A 41 -22.93 31.15 27.31
CA ASP A 41 -23.63 30.65 26.14
C ASP A 41 -23.29 31.44 24.86
N GLY A 42 -22.54 30.81 23.97
CA GLY A 42 -22.26 31.34 22.64
C GLY A 42 -21.95 30.22 21.67
N THR A 43 -22.98 29.52 21.19
CA THR A 43 -22.90 28.56 20.07
C THR A 43 -21.76 27.56 20.21
N ASP A 44 -22.00 26.51 20.98
CA ASP A 44 -21.20 25.29 20.98
C ASP A 44 -21.41 24.55 19.64
N GLY A 45 -20.83 25.15 18.59
CA GLY A 45 -20.27 24.37 17.50
C GLY A 45 -19.41 23.32 18.17
N THR A 46 -19.94 22.12 18.23
CA THR A 46 -19.30 20.98 18.86
C THR A 46 -18.01 20.84 18.07
N ASP A 47 -16.90 21.26 18.68
CA ASP A 47 -15.56 20.95 18.21
C ASP A 47 -15.44 19.44 18.36
N GLY A 48 -16.07 18.74 17.42
CA GLY A 48 -16.04 17.30 17.26
C GLY A 48 -14.61 16.99 16.89
N THR A 49 -13.76 16.87 17.91
CA THR A 49 -12.43 16.31 17.79
C THR A 49 -12.63 15.01 17.06
N THR A 50 -12.29 15.01 15.77
CA THR A 50 -12.33 13.81 14.95
C THR A 50 -11.48 12.80 15.71
N PRO A 51 -12.03 11.65 16.10
CA PRO A 51 -11.27 10.67 16.87
C PRO A 51 -9.96 10.38 16.15
N ALA A 52 -8.86 10.43 16.90
CA ALA A 52 -7.53 10.20 16.36
C ALA A 52 -7.44 8.74 15.90
N PHE A 53 -6.92 8.50 14.70
CA PHE A 53 -6.77 7.16 14.16
C PHE A 53 -5.74 6.37 14.97
N THR A 54 -6.15 5.19 15.41
CA THR A 54 -5.39 4.37 16.37
C THR A 54 -4.35 3.45 15.76
N GLY A 55 -4.27 3.36 14.42
CA GLY A 55 -3.38 2.41 13.74
C GLY A 55 -3.86 0.95 13.85
N GLY A 56 -3.11 0.02 13.26
CA GLY A 56 -3.41 -1.42 13.34
C GLY A 56 -3.01 -2.20 12.10
N ASN A 57 -3.34 -3.49 12.08
CA ASN A 57 -3.15 -4.33 10.90
C ASN A 57 -4.38 -4.28 10.00
N PHE A 58 -4.17 -4.01 8.72
CA PHE A 58 -5.24 -3.93 7.73
C PHE A 58 -5.05 -5.00 6.65
N GLN A 59 -6.16 -5.63 6.31
CA GLN A 59 -6.23 -6.56 5.21
C GLN A 59 -6.69 -5.83 3.96
N LEU A 60 -5.74 -5.53 3.08
CA LEU A 60 -6.03 -4.79 1.85
C LEU A 60 -6.63 -5.69 0.77
N THR A 61 -7.57 -5.13 0.02
CA THR A 61 -8.23 -5.72 -1.14
C THR A 61 -8.15 -4.76 -2.32
N THR A 62 -7.51 -5.18 -3.40
CA THR A 62 -7.45 -4.42 -4.65
C THR A 62 -8.81 -4.47 -5.34
N GLN A 63 -9.41 -3.30 -5.56
CA GLN A 63 -10.71 -3.15 -6.20
C GLN A 63 -10.59 -2.85 -7.69
N ALA A 64 -9.57 -2.09 -8.07
CA ALA A 64 -9.33 -1.72 -9.46
C ALA A 64 -7.85 -1.52 -9.74
N VAL A 65 -7.45 -1.79 -10.99
CA VAL A 65 -6.10 -1.57 -11.52
C VAL A 65 -6.19 -0.86 -12.86
N GLU A 66 -5.55 0.31 -12.99
CA GLU A 66 -5.29 0.97 -14.26
C GLU A 66 -3.82 0.75 -14.63
N ASP A 67 -3.57 -0.18 -15.56
CA ASP A 67 -2.22 -0.55 -15.97
C ASP A 67 -1.86 0.07 -17.33
N LYS A 68 -0.85 0.93 -17.35
CA LYS A 68 -0.26 1.52 -18.57
C LYS A 68 1.11 0.95 -18.90
N CYS A 69 1.48 -0.15 -18.27
CA CYS A 69 2.73 -0.88 -18.49
C CYS A 69 2.48 -2.12 -19.35
N LEU A 70 3.37 -2.36 -20.32
CA LEU A 70 3.48 -3.66 -21.02
C LEU A 70 2.13 -4.22 -21.50
N ASP A 71 1.30 -3.38 -22.13
CA ASP A 71 -0.06 -3.73 -22.62
C ASP A 71 -1.02 -4.27 -21.53
N GLY A 72 -0.83 -3.87 -20.27
CA GLY A 72 -1.67 -4.29 -19.15
C GLY A 72 -1.17 -5.56 -18.46
N SER A 73 0.07 -5.99 -18.71
CA SER A 73 0.57 -7.26 -18.16
C SER A 73 0.82 -7.25 -16.66
N LEU A 74 0.99 -6.08 -16.02
CA LEU A 74 1.18 -5.99 -14.57
C LEU A 74 -0.15 -6.11 -13.81
N SER A 75 -1.29 -5.86 -14.47
CA SER A 75 -2.61 -6.05 -13.86
C SER A 75 -2.83 -7.46 -13.30
N ILE A 76 -2.25 -8.49 -13.92
CA ILE A 76 -2.36 -9.88 -13.46
C ILE A 76 -1.71 -10.13 -12.10
N VAL A 77 -0.74 -9.31 -11.71
CA VAL A 77 -0.05 -9.44 -10.42
C VAL A 77 -0.95 -8.95 -9.29
N PHE A 78 -1.73 -7.90 -9.54
CA PHE A 78 -2.60 -7.28 -8.54
C PHE A 78 -4.04 -7.80 -8.59
N MET A 79 -4.49 -8.33 -9.73
CA MET A 79 -5.82 -8.90 -9.94
C MET A 79 -5.73 -10.17 -10.84
N PRO A 80 -5.22 -11.29 -10.33
CA PRO A 80 -4.96 -12.50 -11.11
C PRO A 80 -6.23 -13.16 -11.69
N GLU A 81 -7.39 -12.93 -11.07
CA GLU A 81 -8.67 -13.43 -11.59
C GLU A 81 -9.33 -12.51 -12.63
N GLY A 82 -8.69 -11.39 -12.97
CA GLY A 82 -9.19 -10.37 -13.89
C GLY A 82 -9.58 -9.06 -13.18
N THR A 83 -9.61 -7.96 -13.94
CA THR A 83 -9.81 -6.59 -13.45
C THR A 83 -11.18 -6.31 -12.83
N ASP A 84 -12.15 -7.18 -13.04
CA ASP A 84 -13.52 -7.04 -12.51
C ASP A 84 -13.75 -7.80 -11.20
N LYS A 85 -12.71 -8.45 -10.68
CA LYS A 85 -12.80 -9.27 -9.47
C LYS A 85 -11.87 -8.75 -8.39
N PRO A 86 -12.40 -8.20 -7.29
CA PRO A 86 -11.58 -7.74 -6.18
C PRO A 86 -10.64 -8.84 -5.70
N TYR A 87 -9.38 -8.47 -5.46
CA TYR A 87 -8.35 -9.41 -5.05
C TYR A 87 -7.79 -9.04 -3.68
N LYS A 88 -7.94 -9.97 -2.74
CA LYS A 88 -7.44 -9.83 -1.37
C LYS A 88 -5.94 -10.09 -1.35
N LEU A 89 -5.15 -9.11 -0.89
CA LEU A 89 -3.69 -9.30 -0.78
C LEU A 89 -3.37 -10.38 0.25
N ALA A 90 -2.32 -11.16 0.00
CA ALA A 90 -1.98 -12.30 0.86
C ALA A 90 -1.52 -11.89 2.26
N ASN A 91 -0.89 -10.72 2.39
CA ASN A 91 -0.33 -10.19 3.63
C ASN A 91 -1.18 -9.03 4.15
N THR A 92 -1.20 -8.88 5.47
CA THR A 92 -1.72 -7.69 6.15
C THR A 92 -0.68 -6.56 6.09
N THR A 93 -1.14 -5.32 6.17
CA THR A 93 -0.31 -4.12 6.21
C THR A 93 -0.53 -3.41 7.54
N GLU A 94 0.54 -3.16 8.29
CA GLU A 94 0.47 -2.37 9.52
C GLU A 94 0.43 -0.88 9.16
N LEU A 95 -0.59 -0.16 9.65
CA LEU A 95 -0.70 1.28 9.54
C LEU A 95 -0.43 1.93 10.91
N PRO A 96 0.44 2.95 10.99
CA PRO A 96 0.74 3.65 12.23
C PRO A 96 -0.46 4.47 12.73
N ALA A 97 -0.52 4.71 14.03
CA ALA A 97 -1.45 5.68 14.60
C ALA A 97 -1.10 7.12 14.17
N SER A 98 -2.08 8.03 14.17
CA SER A 98 -1.86 9.40 13.71
C SER A 98 -0.89 10.22 14.57
N ASP A 99 -0.77 9.89 15.86
CA ASP A 99 0.09 10.58 16.83
C ASP A 99 1.57 10.16 16.77
N VAL A 100 1.88 9.08 16.04
CA VAL A 100 3.25 8.61 15.80
C VAL A 100 3.79 8.98 14.42
N LEU A 101 3.06 9.78 13.63
CA LEU A 101 3.51 10.27 12.33
C LEU A 101 4.44 11.48 12.47
N PRO A 102 5.48 11.62 11.61
CA PRO A 102 5.85 10.68 10.54
C PRO A 102 6.54 9.43 11.09
N SER A 103 6.38 8.30 10.39
CA SER A 103 7.03 7.03 10.75
C SER A 103 7.66 6.33 9.55
N GLU A 104 8.60 5.43 9.81
CA GLU A 104 9.24 4.59 8.80
C GLU A 104 9.11 3.11 9.19
N TYR A 105 8.69 2.27 8.26
CA TYR A 105 8.58 0.82 8.47
C TYR A 105 8.78 0.04 7.16
N GLU A 106 8.90 -1.29 7.25
CA GLU A 106 9.06 -2.17 6.09
C GLU A 106 7.73 -2.82 5.71
N ILE A 107 7.28 -2.63 4.48
CA ILE A 107 6.16 -3.39 3.91
C ILE A 107 6.70 -4.67 3.26
N SER A 108 6.07 -5.80 3.58
CA SER A 108 6.35 -7.09 2.93
C SER A 108 5.37 -7.34 1.80
N LEU A 109 5.81 -7.05 0.57
CA LEU A 109 5.09 -7.39 -0.65
C LEU A 109 5.31 -8.87 -1.02
N GLN A 110 4.40 -9.45 -1.80
CA GLN A 110 4.52 -10.82 -2.28
C GLN A 110 5.73 -10.97 -3.22
N ALA A 111 6.37 -12.14 -3.26
CA ALA A 111 7.42 -12.41 -4.25
C ALA A 111 6.95 -12.03 -5.68
N PRO A 112 7.80 -11.42 -6.52
CA PRO A 112 9.27 -11.32 -6.39
C PRO A 112 9.78 -10.12 -5.59
N PHE A 113 8.90 -9.33 -4.98
CA PHE A 113 9.29 -8.12 -4.25
C PHE A 113 10.02 -8.49 -2.94
N THR A 114 11.11 -7.77 -2.65
CA THR A 114 11.72 -7.74 -1.31
C THR A 114 10.93 -6.81 -0.40
N LYS A 115 11.27 -6.81 0.89
CA LYS A 115 10.80 -5.79 1.82
C LYS A 115 11.09 -4.39 1.28
N LEU A 116 10.10 -3.52 1.37
CA LEU A 116 10.16 -2.15 0.90
C LEU A 116 10.12 -1.21 2.10
N PRO A 117 11.21 -0.47 2.39
CA PRO A 117 11.13 0.61 3.37
C PRO A 117 10.17 1.67 2.85
N VAL A 118 9.21 2.04 3.68
CA VAL A 118 8.26 3.13 3.39
C VAL A 118 8.33 4.16 4.49
N LYS A 119 8.20 5.42 4.09
CA LYS A 119 7.99 6.54 5.00
C LYS A 119 6.54 6.98 4.89
N VAL A 120 5.89 7.10 6.03
CA VAL A 120 4.49 7.53 6.13
C VAL A 120 4.43 8.87 6.82
N GLU A 121 3.75 9.81 6.20
CA GLU A 121 3.57 11.17 6.69
C GLU A 121 2.08 11.50 6.80
N ALA A 122 1.73 12.43 7.69
CA ALA A 122 0.37 12.96 7.77
C ALA A 122 0.11 13.92 6.60
N ASP A 123 -1.09 13.83 6.02
CA ASP A 123 -1.59 14.72 4.96
C ASP A 123 -3.02 15.16 5.28
N GLY A 124 -3.15 16.12 6.20
CA GLY A 124 -4.44 16.53 6.75
C GLY A 124 -5.09 15.41 7.56
N SER A 125 -6.27 14.96 7.12
CA SER A 125 -6.98 13.81 7.71
C SER A 125 -6.55 12.45 7.12
N ASN A 126 -5.60 12.47 6.18
CA ASN A 126 -5.13 11.30 5.45
C ASN A 126 -3.67 10.98 5.84
N MET A 127 -3.17 9.85 5.34
CA MET A 127 -1.75 9.55 5.34
C MET A 127 -1.22 9.49 3.91
N LYS A 128 0.06 9.77 3.77
CA LYS A 128 0.78 9.66 2.50
C LYS A 128 2.00 8.77 2.66
N ILE A 129 2.18 7.87 1.71
CA ILE A 129 3.43 7.17 1.44
C ILE A 129 4.02 7.81 0.19
N ALA A 130 5.27 8.25 0.25
CA ALA A 130 5.96 8.85 -0.88
C ALA A 130 7.37 8.28 -1.02
N ASP A 131 7.88 8.29 -2.25
CA ASP A 131 9.27 7.97 -2.58
C ASP A 131 9.73 6.57 -2.10
N ALA A 132 8.80 5.62 -1.99
CA ALA A 132 9.13 4.25 -1.64
C ALA A 132 9.71 3.52 -2.86
N ILE A 133 11.05 3.50 -2.95
CA ILE A 133 11.77 3.01 -4.12
C ILE A 133 12.36 1.63 -3.87
N GLN A 134 12.17 0.74 -4.84
CA GLN A 134 12.82 -0.55 -4.93
C GLN A 134 13.54 -0.68 -6.27
N THR A 135 14.84 -0.93 -6.23
CA THR A 135 15.68 -0.99 -7.43
C THR A 135 15.95 -2.42 -7.87
N ASP A 136 16.30 -2.60 -9.14
CA ASP A 136 16.79 -3.86 -9.70
C ASP A 136 15.83 -5.06 -9.58
N ILE A 137 14.52 -4.82 -9.63
CA ILE A 137 13.49 -5.86 -9.55
C ILE A 137 13.44 -6.63 -10.87
N LEU A 138 13.58 -7.96 -10.81
CA LEU A 138 13.40 -8.81 -11.99
C LEU A 138 11.92 -8.85 -12.40
N VAL A 139 11.64 -8.41 -13.62
CA VAL A 139 10.30 -8.39 -14.21
C VAL A 139 10.13 -9.63 -15.09
N ASP A 140 9.18 -10.49 -14.73
CA ASP A 140 8.85 -11.73 -15.45
C ASP A 140 10.10 -12.51 -15.91
N LYS A 141 10.77 -13.15 -14.94
CA LYS A 141 11.98 -13.94 -15.18
C LYS A 141 11.80 -15.04 -16.24
N GLU A 142 10.58 -15.51 -16.48
CA GLU A 142 10.31 -16.55 -17.47
C GLU A 142 10.36 -15.99 -18.89
N GLN A 143 9.82 -14.78 -19.09
CA GLN A 143 9.81 -14.11 -20.40
C GLN A 143 11.06 -13.28 -20.66
N TRP A 144 11.60 -12.60 -19.64
CA TRP A 144 12.72 -11.67 -19.73
C TRP A 144 13.75 -11.94 -18.62
N ALA A 145 14.53 -13.01 -18.81
CA ALA A 145 15.38 -13.60 -17.78
C ALA A 145 16.36 -12.65 -17.06
N ASP A 146 16.81 -11.58 -17.72
CA ASP A 146 17.73 -10.59 -17.18
C ASP A 146 17.13 -9.18 -17.07
N CYS A 147 15.83 -9.02 -17.35
CA CYS A 147 15.22 -7.70 -17.34
C CYS A 147 14.89 -7.25 -15.93
N LYS A 148 15.51 -6.14 -15.54
CA LYS A 148 15.34 -5.48 -14.26
C LYS A 148 14.70 -4.11 -14.45
N ALA A 149 13.93 -3.67 -13.46
CA ALA A 149 13.39 -2.33 -13.40
C ALA A 149 13.44 -1.78 -11.97
N ASN A 150 13.38 -0.47 -11.86
CA ASN A 150 13.14 0.22 -10.60
C ASN A 150 11.64 0.47 -10.47
N MET A 151 11.09 0.26 -9.29
CA MET A 151 9.73 0.63 -8.96
C MET A 151 9.73 1.66 -7.86
N GLU A 152 8.85 2.63 -8.02
CA GLU A 152 8.56 3.68 -7.04
C GLU A 152 7.09 3.60 -6.69
N ILE A 153 6.75 3.66 -5.41
CA ILE A 153 5.39 3.58 -4.92
C ILE A 153 5.05 4.86 -4.16
N ASP A 154 4.02 5.54 -4.65
CA ASP A 154 3.33 6.61 -3.94
C ASP A 154 1.94 6.11 -3.56
N ALA A 155 1.50 6.35 -2.34
CA ALA A 155 0.15 6.00 -1.91
C ALA A 155 -0.48 7.10 -1.07
N SER A 156 -1.78 7.29 -1.25
CA SER A 156 -2.63 8.10 -0.38
C SER A 156 -3.61 7.19 0.32
N ILE A 157 -3.64 7.29 1.65
CA ILE A 157 -4.49 6.48 2.52
C ILE A 157 -5.51 7.42 3.15
N THR A 158 -6.79 7.23 2.81
CA THR A 158 -7.92 7.93 3.40
C THR A 158 -8.50 7.07 4.51
N ILE A 159 -8.60 7.63 5.71
CA ILE A 159 -9.13 6.94 6.88
C ILE A 159 -10.63 7.19 6.89
N ALA A 160 -11.43 6.16 6.62
CA ALA A 160 -12.89 6.27 6.66
C ALA A 160 -13.39 6.22 8.11
N ASP A 161 -12.85 5.28 8.89
CA ASP A 161 -13.01 5.15 10.33
C ASP A 161 -11.83 4.33 10.90
N ASP A 162 -11.89 3.94 12.19
CA ASP A 162 -10.82 3.15 12.81
C ASP A 162 -10.63 1.78 12.12
N ASP A 163 -11.68 1.19 11.57
CA ASP A 163 -11.67 -0.18 11.04
C ASP A 163 -11.58 -0.23 9.51
N ASN A 164 -11.76 0.91 8.82
CA ASN A 164 -11.84 0.97 7.36
C ASN A 164 -10.92 2.06 6.77
N VAL A 165 -10.16 1.68 5.74
CA VAL A 165 -9.31 2.61 4.97
C VAL A 165 -9.50 2.45 3.48
N ASP A 166 -9.41 3.56 2.75
CA ASP A 166 -9.31 3.58 1.29
C ASP A 166 -7.88 3.93 0.89
N VAL A 167 -7.31 3.19 -0.06
CA VAL A 167 -5.93 3.39 -0.52
C VAL A 167 -5.90 3.59 -2.02
N ASN A 168 -5.32 4.71 -2.45
CA ASN A 168 -4.99 4.97 -3.84
C ASN A 168 -3.48 4.98 -4.00
N ALA A 169 -2.94 3.99 -4.71
CA ALA A 169 -1.50 3.87 -4.95
C ALA A 169 -1.16 4.07 -6.43
N THR A 170 -0.03 4.72 -6.70
CA THR A 170 0.60 4.82 -8.01
C THR A 170 1.95 4.14 -7.94
N ILE A 171 2.15 3.16 -8.80
CA ILE A 171 3.42 2.46 -8.97
C ILE A 171 4.03 2.95 -10.27
N THR A 172 5.19 3.58 -10.18
CA THR A 172 5.95 4.07 -11.33
C THR A 172 7.11 3.11 -11.58
N VAL A 173 7.19 2.54 -12.79
CA VAL A 173 8.23 1.59 -13.16
C VAL A 173 9.18 2.27 -14.15
N THR A 174 10.46 2.38 -13.79
CA THR A 174 11.50 3.07 -14.57
C THR A 174 12.81 2.28 -14.59
N GLY A 175 13.86 2.84 -15.20
CA GLY A 175 15.21 2.29 -15.07
C GLY A 175 15.40 0.89 -15.64
N TRP A 176 14.63 0.54 -16.68
CA TRP A 176 14.66 -0.77 -17.31
C TRP A 176 16.05 -1.10 -17.85
N ASN A 177 16.59 -2.25 -17.45
CA ASN A 177 17.94 -2.69 -17.79
C ASN A 177 17.98 -4.22 -17.99
N GLY A 178 18.64 -4.67 -19.05
CA GLY A 178 18.75 -6.08 -19.42
C GLY A 178 18.72 -6.24 -20.93
N ALA A 179 19.42 -7.26 -21.47
CA ALA A 179 19.47 -7.50 -22.91
C ALA A 179 18.13 -8.01 -23.45
N THR A 180 17.29 -8.60 -22.59
CA THR A 180 15.98 -9.13 -22.97
C THR A 180 14.83 -8.17 -22.70
N CYS A 181 15.06 -6.98 -22.11
CA CYS A 181 13.97 -6.05 -21.83
C CYS A 181 13.23 -5.61 -23.12
N PRO A 182 11.89 -5.51 -23.08
CA PRO A 182 11.14 -5.01 -24.22
C PRO A 182 11.49 -3.55 -24.50
N ALA A 183 11.60 -3.19 -25.78
CA ALA A 183 11.99 -1.83 -26.20
C ALA A 183 11.02 -0.75 -25.67
N GLU A 184 9.75 -1.10 -25.55
CA GLU A 184 8.66 -0.24 -25.07
C GLU A 184 8.78 0.09 -23.58
N ALA A 185 9.55 -0.68 -22.81
CA ALA A 185 9.74 -0.44 -21.39
C ALA A 185 10.57 0.82 -21.12
N THR A 186 11.34 1.30 -22.11
CA THR A 186 12.31 2.39 -21.92
C THR A 186 11.71 3.74 -21.54
N SER A 187 10.44 4.01 -21.83
CA SER A 187 9.79 5.29 -21.48
C SER A 187 9.33 5.38 -20.02
N GLY A 188 9.49 4.30 -19.25
CA GLY A 188 8.80 4.14 -17.98
C GLY A 188 7.29 4.01 -18.17
N CYS A 189 6.61 3.55 -17.12
CA CYS A 189 5.16 3.36 -17.15
C CYS A 189 4.58 3.46 -15.74
N THR A 190 3.25 3.54 -15.65
CA THR A 190 2.53 3.70 -14.38
C THR A 190 1.42 2.68 -14.25
N VAL A 191 1.25 2.17 -13.03
CA VAL A 191 0.12 1.34 -12.62
C VAL A 191 -0.58 2.07 -11.48
N LYS A 192 -1.89 2.28 -11.57
CA LYS A 192 -2.68 2.81 -10.47
C LYS A 192 -3.51 1.73 -9.84
N LEU A 193 -3.53 1.70 -8.52
CA LEU A 193 -4.29 0.76 -7.72
C LEU A 193 -5.31 1.54 -6.89
N THR A 194 -6.55 1.07 -6.87
CA THR A 194 -7.55 1.48 -5.88
C THR A 194 -7.83 0.28 -5.01
N MET A 195 -7.71 0.45 -3.69
CA MET A 195 -7.84 -0.62 -2.71
C MET A 195 -8.69 -0.15 -1.54
N THR A 196 -9.33 -1.10 -0.86
CA THR A 196 -9.95 -0.89 0.45
C THR A 196 -9.24 -1.77 1.47
N GLY A 197 -9.27 -1.40 2.73
CA GLY A 197 -8.67 -2.16 3.82
C GLY A 197 -9.59 -2.27 5.01
N ASP A 198 -9.79 -3.49 5.49
CA ASP A 198 -10.50 -3.78 6.74
C ASP A 198 -9.48 -4.10 7.83
N ARG A 199 -9.65 -3.56 9.04
CA ARG A 199 -8.81 -3.90 10.20
C ARG A 199 -8.96 -5.38 10.54
N VAL A 200 -7.84 -6.02 10.89
CA VAL A 200 -7.79 -7.41 11.36
C VAL A 200 -7.06 -7.48 12.70
N GLU A 201 -7.61 -8.28 13.61
CA GLU A 201 -7.07 -8.54 14.95
C GLU A 201 -5.99 -9.63 14.97
#